data_AF-A0A1Z9HXT3-F1
#
_entry.id   AF-A0A1Z9HXT3-F1
#
_cell.length_a   1.000
_cell.length_b   1.000
_cell.length_c   1.000
_cell.angle_alpha   90.00
_cell.angle_beta   90.00
_cell.angle_gamma   90.00
#
_symmetry.space_group_name_H-M   'P 1'
#
loop_
_entity.id
_entity.type
_entity.pdbx_description
1 polymer ?
#
loop_
_entity_poly.entity_id
_entity_poly.type
_entity_poly.pdbx_seq_one_letter_code
_entity_poly.pdbx_strand_id
1 'polypeptide(L)'
;MATRRKKTRSRSITSAESEKFLSKFFEKYEILGAKMSNHKKVTSEEDTYTLTIDRISLEFLGDIAAQSKVKDIYYNPVYSPPGTGYGINLRYRLYVKYQKINF
;
A
#
# COMPACT_ATOMS: atom_id res chain seq x y z
N MET A 1 -21.46 -33.06 -16.78
CA MET A 1 -20.05 -33.15 -16.36
C MET A 1 -19.79 -32.06 -15.33
N ALA A 2 -19.76 -32.39 -14.03
CA ALA A 2 -19.55 -31.39 -12.98
C ALA A 2 -18.05 -31.22 -12.74
N THR A 3 -17.48 -30.09 -13.16
CA THR A 3 -16.08 -29.75 -12.94
C THR A 3 -15.86 -29.54 -11.44
N ARG A 4 -15.26 -30.53 -10.75
CA ARG A 4 -14.77 -30.38 -9.37
C ARG A 4 -13.73 -29.26 -9.37
N ARG A 5 -14.12 -28.04 -8.96
CA ARG A 5 -13.16 -26.96 -8.67
C ARG A 5 -12.26 -27.45 -7.54
N LYS A 6 -10.98 -27.72 -7.85
CA LYS A 6 -9.95 -27.89 -6.81
C LYS A 6 -9.98 -26.64 -5.95
N LYS A 7 -10.25 -26.80 -4.66
CA LYS A 7 -10.27 -25.72 -3.68
C LYS A 7 -8.80 -25.35 -3.41
N THR A 8 -8.21 -24.52 -4.27
CA THR A 8 -6.85 -24.02 -4.09
C THR A 8 -6.80 -23.29 -2.74
N ARG A 9 -5.87 -23.67 -1.86
CA ARG A 9 -5.75 -23.02 -0.56
C ARG A 9 -5.18 -21.63 -0.81
N SER A 10 -5.88 -20.60 -0.35
CA SER A 10 -5.44 -19.22 -0.51
C SER A 10 -5.47 -18.49 0.84
N ARG A 11 -4.53 -17.58 1.08
CA ARG A 11 -4.54 -16.70 2.24
C ARG A 11 -4.31 -15.23 1.86
N SER A 12 -4.75 -14.36 2.74
CA SER A 12 -4.39 -12.94 2.74
C SER A 12 -2.91 -12.74 3.07
N ILE A 13 -2.32 -11.69 2.50
CA ILE A 13 -1.04 -11.17 3.00
C ILE A 13 -1.23 -10.67 4.43
N THR A 14 -0.19 -10.78 5.25
CA THR A 14 -0.16 -10.26 6.62
C THR A 14 0.35 -8.82 6.65
N SER A 15 0.11 -8.10 7.76
CA SER A 15 0.62 -6.73 7.92
C SER A 15 2.13 -6.66 7.84
N ALA A 16 2.84 -7.58 8.53
CA ALA A 16 4.30 -7.64 8.50
C ALA A 16 4.86 -7.93 7.10
N GLU A 17 4.19 -8.78 6.30
CA GLU A 17 4.58 -9.03 4.91
C GLU A 17 4.36 -7.80 4.02
N SER A 18 3.25 -7.08 4.21
CA SER A 18 2.99 -5.84 3.48
C SER A 18 4.00 -4.76 3.86
N GLU A 19 4.30 -4.58 5.14
CA GLU A 19 5.27 -3.59 5.62
C GLU A 19 6.66 -3.91 5.05
N LYS A 20 7.14 -5.14 5.23
CA LYS A 20 8.44 -5.58 4.68
C LYS A 20 8.52 -5.42 3.17
N PHE A 21 7.42 -5.63 2.45
CA PHE A 21 7.37 -5.39 1.01
C PHE A 21 7.54 -3.90 0.69
N LEU A 22 6.78 -3.02 1.35
CA LEU A 22 6.78 -1.59 1.07
C LEU A 22 8.09 -0.91 1.50
N SER A 23 8.70 -1.32 2.62
CA SER A 23 9.97 -0.76 3.09
C SER A 23 11.09 -0.83 2.04
N LYS A 24 11.13 -1.91 1.23
CA LYS A 24 12.10 -2.05 0.14
C LYS A 24 11.99 -0.96 -0.92
N PHE A 25 10.78 -0.45 -1.18
CA PHE A 25 10.59 0.65 -2.12
C PHE A 25 10.97 1.97 -1.46
N PHE A 26 10.66 2.15 -0.18
CA PHE A 26 11.03 3.38 0.52
C PHE A 26 12.55 3.55 0.71
N GLU A 27 13.30 2.45 0.84
CA GLU A 27 14.77 2.48 0.78
C GLU A 27 15.27 3.02 -0.57
N LYS A 28 14.63 2.62 -1.68
CA LYS A 28 14.96 3.13 -3.02
C LYS A 28 14.54 4.59 -3.22
N TYR A 29 13.45 5.02 -2.58
CA TYR A 29 12.85 6.34 -2.73
C TYR A 29 12.89 7.11 -1.39
N GLU A 30 14.08 7.28 -0.82
CA GLU A 30 14.33 7.80 0.54
C GLU A 30 13.67 9.17 0.83
N ILE A 31 13.42 9.96 -0.22
CA ILE A 31 12.87 11.33 -0.15
C ILE A 31 11.34 11.35 0.05
N LEU A 32 10.65 10.19 0.05
CA LEU A 32 9.17 10.14 0.12
C LEU A 32 8.58 10.45 1.51
N GLY A 33 9.39 10.43 2.58
CA GLY A 33 8.93 10.75 3.93
C GLY A 33 7.84 9.80 4.44
N ALA A 34 8.03 8.49 4.21
CA ALA A 34 7.04 7.49 4.55
C ALA A 34 7.03 7.17 6.05
N LYS A 35 5.85 7.17 6.68
CA LYS A 35 5.70 6.84 8.11
C LYS A 35 5.19 5.42 8.28
N MET A 36 6.10 4.46 8.41
CA MET A 36 5.74 3.03 8.59
C MET A 36 4.96 2.79 9.88
N SER A 37 5.14 3.61 10.92
CA SER A 37 4.36 3.54 12.15
C SER A 37 2.84 3.69 11.95
N ASN A 38 2.42 4.29 10.82
CA ASN A 38 1.02 4.45 10.43
C ASN A 38 0.54 3.38 9.42
N HIS A 39 1.36 2.37 9.11
CA HIS A 39 0.97 1.25 8.28
C HIS A 39 -0.09 0.41 8.98
N LYS A 40 -1.20 0.13 8.28
CA LYS A 40 -2.27 -0.71 8.83
C LYS A 40 -3.12 -1.34 7.74
N LYS A 41 -3.77 -2.44 8.10
CA LYS A 41 -4.80 -3.06 7.26
C LYS A 41 -6.06 -2.19 7.25
N VAL A 42 -6.66 -2.02 6.07
CA VAL A 42 -7.96 -1.40 5.93
C VAL A 42 -9.03 -2.45 6.23
N THR A 43 -9.90 -2.18 7.20
CA THR A 43 -10.92 -3.14 7.66
C THR A 43 -12.06 -3.33 6.66
N SER A 44 -12.41 -2.28 5.92
CA SER A 44 -13.51 -2.27 4.94
C SER A 44 -13.12 -2.80 3.56
N GLU A 45 -11.83 -3.02 3.30
CA GLU A 45 -11.33 -3.41 1.99
C GLU A 45 -10.48 -4.68 2.04
N GLU A 46 -10.83 -5.64 1.18
CA GLU A 46 -10.15 -6.93 1.14
C GLU A 46 -8.67 -6.75 0.76
N ASP A 47 -7.79 -7.33 1.58
CA ASP A 47 -6.34 -7.40 1.37
C ASP A 47 -5.68 -6.06 1.01
N THR A 48 -6.21 -4.99 1.59
CA THR A 48 -5.76 -3.62 1.35
C THR A 48 -5.08 -3.07 2.58
N TYR A 49 -3.94 -2.42 2.37
CA TYR A 49 -3.12 -1.81 3.40
C TYR A 49 -2.89 -0.34 3.09
N THR A 50 -2.82 0.47 4.14
CA THR A 50 -2.66 1.91 4.01
C THR A 50 -1.52 2.43 4.87
N LEU A 51 -0.91 3.51 4.40
CA LEU A 51 0.13 4.26 5.11
C LEU A 51 0.13 5.71 4.65
N THR A 52 0.79 6.58 5.43
CA THR A 52 0.96 7.99 5.08
C THR A 52 2.36 8.22 4.54
N ILE A 53 2.44 8.95 3.44
CA ILE A 53 3.69 9.39 2.79
C ILE A 53 3.62 10.91 2.59
N ASP A 54 4.75 11.60 2.74
CA ASP A 54 4.82 13.05 2.59
C ASP A 54 4.97 13.47 1.12
N ARG A 55 5.45 12.59 0.25
CA ARG A 55 5.57 12.84 -1.19
C ARG A 55 5.21 11.59 -1.98
N ILE A 56 4.85 11.77 -3.24
CA ILE A 56 4.53 10.68 -4.16
C ILE A 56 5.11 10.99 -5.53
N SER A 57 5.71 10.00 -6.19
CA SER A 57 6.15 10.10 -7.58
C SER A 57 5.45 9.04 -8.43
N LEU A 58 5.25 9.34 -9.72
CA LEU A 58 4.66 8.38 -10.65
C LEU A 58 5.53 7.13 -10.82
N GLU A 59 6.86 7.29 -10.78
CA GLU A 59 7.80 6.17 -10.84
C GLU A 59 7.64 5.23 -9.65
N PHE A 60 7.53 5.76 -8.43
CA PHE A 60 7.31 4.97 -7.22
C PHE A 60 6.00 4.17 -7.31
N LEU A 61 4.92 4.82 -7.77
CA LEU A 61 3.64 4.15 -7.97
C LEU A 61 3.72 3.06 -9.04
N GLY A 62 4.39 3.35 -10.16
CA GLY A 62 4.61 2.41 -11.26
C GLY A 62 5.40 1.18 -10.81
N ASP A 63 6.47 1.38 -10.06
CA ASP A 63 7.32 0.30 -9.54
C ASP A 63 6.58 -0.65 -8.60
N ILE A 64 5.68 -0.12 -7.77
CA ILE A 64 4.83 -0.94 -6.89
C ILE A 64 3.74 -1.62 -7.72
N ALA A 65 3.07 -0.91 -8.62
CA ALA A 65 2.00 -1.45 -9.46
C ALA A 65 2.50 -2.58 -10.38
N ALA A 66 3.75 -2.52 -10.83
CA ALA A 66 4.38 -3.55 -11.66
C ALA A 66 4.62 -4.87 -10.91
N GLN A 67 4.49 -4.90 -9.58
CA GLN A 67 4.72 -6.11 -8.80
C GLN A 67 3.54 -7.07 -8.95
N SER A 68 3.82 -8.32 -9.31
CA SER A 68 2.80 -9.36 -9.52
C SER A 68 1.90 -9.61 -8.30
N LYS A 69 2.38 -9.30 -7.08
CA LYS A 69 1.62 -9.44 -5.83
C LYS A 69 0.61 -8.30 -5.61
N VAL A 70 0.77 -7.18 -6.31
CA VAL A 70 -0.07 -5.99 -6.19
C VAL A 70 -1.21 -6.13 -7.20
N LYS A 71 -2.44 -6.02 -6.70
CA LYS A 71 -3.64 -6.01 -7.51
C LYS A 71 -3.99 -4.59 -7.95
N ASP A 72 -3.82 -3.62 -7.05
CA ASP A 72 -4.16 -2.23 -7.30
C ASP A 72 -3.40 -1.30 -6.34
N ILE A 73 -3.23 -0.04 -6.74
CA ILE A 73 -2.62 1.02 -5.94
C ILE A 73 -3.33 2.35 -6.20
N TYR A 74 -3.70 3.02 -5.14
CA TYR A 74 -4.35 4.34 -5.21
C TYR A 74 -3.96 5.18 -4.02
N TYR A 75 -4.16 6.48 -4.12
CA TYR A 75 -3.76 7.42 -3.07
C TYR A 75 -4.77 8.54 -2.96
N ASN A 76 -4.92 9.06 -1.74
CA ASN A 76 -5.76 10.22 -1.45
C ASN A 76 -4.90 11.32 -0.84
N PRO A 77 -5.02 12.58 -1.28
CA PRO A 77 -4.39 13.69 -0.60
C PRO A 77 -4.97 13.83 0.81
N VAL A 78 -4.10 14.08 1.79
CA VAL A 78 -4.45 14.34 3.18
C VAL A 78 -4.08 15.79 3.48
N TYR A 79 -5.09 16.60 3.77
CA TYR A 79 -4.88 17.97 4.20
C TYR A 79 -4.23 17.98 5.59
N SER A 80 -3.23 18.86 5.76
CA SER A 80 -2.67 19.13 7.08
C SER A 80 -3.72 19.81 7.96
N PRO A 81 -3.80 19.51 9.27
CA PRO A 81 -4.76 20.14 10.16
C PRO A 81 -4.60 21.67 10.17
N PRO A 82 -5.69 22.45 10.14
CA PRO A 82 -5.60 23.90 10.21
C PRO A 82 -4.85 24.32 11.49
N GLY A 83 -3.85 25.21 11.34
CA GLY A 83 -3.04 25.74 12.45
C GLY A 83 -1.60 25.22 12.56
N THR A 84 -1.16 24.29 11.71
CA THR A 84 0.23 23.78 11.69
C THR A 84 1.00 24.20 10.44
N GLY A 85 1.40 25.47 10.39
CA GLY A 85 2.53 25.93 9.55
C GLY A 85 2.18 26.50 8.16
N TYR A 86 2.84 27.62 7.85
CA TYR A 86 2.95 28.20 6.51
C TYR A 86 3.83 27.29 5.65
N GLY A 87 3.21 26.34 4.93
CA GLY A 87 3.90 25.48 3.97
C GLY A 87 2.94 24.43 3.42
N ILE A 88 2.83 24.34 2.10
CA ILE A 88 2.03 23.34 1.41
C ILE A 88 2.71 21.97 1.58
N ASN A 89 2.59 21.36 2.75
CA ASN A 89 2.98 19.96 2.97
C ASN A 89 1.78 19.09 2.56
N LEU A 90 1.71 18.79 1.25
CA LEU A 90 0.76 17.82 0.71
C LEU A 90 1.17 16.43 1.18
N ARG A 91 0.46 15.87 2.15
CA ARG A 91 0.60 14.47 2.52
C ARG A 91 -0.34 13.62 1.69
N TYR A 92 0.02 12.36 1.52
CA TYR A 92 -0.81 11.39 0.82
C TYR A 92 -1.03 10.18 1.70
N ARG A 93 -2.24 9.66 1.66
CA ARG A 93 -2.56 8.33 2.17
C ARG A 93 -2.52 7.38 1.01
N LEU A 94 -1.51 6.52 0.99
CA LEU A 94 -1.34 5.46 0.01
C LEU A 94 -2.18 4.26 0.43
N TYR A 95 -2.76 3.60 -0.55
CA TYR A 95 -3.50 2.34 -0.42
C TYR A 95 -2.93 1.34 -1.41
N VAL A 96 -2.57 0.17 -0.90
CA VAL A 96 -2.00 -0.92 -1.71
C VAL A 96 -2.84 -2.16 -1.49
N LYS A 97 -3.44 -2.64 -2.56
CA LYS A 97 -4.27 -3.84 -2.58
C LYS A 97 -3.48 -5.00 -3.12
N TYR A 98 -3.49 -6.12 -2.41
CA TYR A 98 -2.72 -7.30 -2.78
C TYR A 98 -3.59 -8.39 -3.40
N GLN A 99 -2.95 -9.25 -4.19
CA GLN A 99 -3.52 -10.52 -4.59
C GLN A 99 -3.50 -11.52 -3.42
N LYS A 100 -4.42 -12.49 -3.45
CA LYS A 100 -4.36 -13.61 -2.51
C LYS A 100 -3.16 -14.50 -2.83
N ILE A 101 -2.50 -14.99 -1.78
CA ILE A 101 -1.38 -15.91 -1.89
C ILE A 101 -1.97 -17.31 -2.04
N ASN A 102 -1.72 -17.95 -3.18
CA ASN A 102 -2.16 -19.31 -3.49
C ASN A 102 -1.07 -20.33 -3.11
N PHE A 103 -1.48 -21.48 -2.59
CA PHE A 103 -0.62 -22.65 -2.30
C PHE A 103 -1.16 -23.90 -2.98
#